data_AF-A0A952TSV3-F1
#
_entry.id   AF-A0A952TSV3-F1
#
_cell.length_a   1.000
_cell.length_b   1.000
_cell.length_c   1.000
_cell.angle_alpha   90.00
_cell.angle_beta   90.00
_cell.angle_gamma   90.00
#
_symmetry.space_group_name_H-M   'P 1'
#
loop_
_entity.id
_entity.type
_entity.pdbx_description
1 polymer ?
#
loop_
_entity_poly.entity_id
_entity_poly.type
_entity_poly.pdbx_seq_one_letter_code
_entity_poly.pdbx_strand_id
1 'polypeptide(L)'
;RKLYRGMASRSAQDSWRGGVPEGMAPEGESTSVPVKGHAKDVLSELAGGIRSGMSYVNASSLAEIKDKARFIEMSGSGLSESKAHGVRL
;
A
#
# COMPACT_ATOMS: atom_id res chain seq x y z
N ARG A 1 -15.12 1.30 -11.66
CA ARG A 1 -13.64 1.37 -11.51
C ARG A 1 -13.22 2.83 -11.48
N LYS A 2 -12.07 3.17 -10.91
CA LYS A 2 -11.50 4.52 -10.84
C LYS A 2 -10.11 4.52 -11.50
N LEU A 3 -9.77 5.59 -12.21
CA LEU A 3 -8.42 5.78 -12.76
C LEU A 3 -7.42 6.00 -11.61
N TYR A 4 -6.31 5.27 -11.64
CA TYR A 4 -5.14 5.47 -10.79
C TYR A 4 -3.92 5.61 -11.70
N ARG A 5 -3.07 6.60 -11.42
CA ARG A 5 -1.89 6.88 -12.23
C ARG A 5 -0.73 7.29 -11.34
N GLY A 6 0.46 6.80 -11.64
CA GLY A 6 1.69 7.33 -11.06
C GLY A 6 1.98 8.73 -11.58
N MET A 7 2.58 9.60 -10.76
CA MET A 7 2.90 10.98 -11.18
C MET A 7 3.90 11.05 -12.34
N ALA A 8 4.72 10.00 -12.50
CA ALA A 8 5.65 9.86 -13.62
C ALA A 8 5.02 9.24 -14.87
N SER A 9 3.70 8.98 -14.89
CA SER A 9 3.04 8.45 -16.08
C SER A 9 2.84 9.52 -17.14
N ARG A 10 2.82 9.11 -18.41
CA ARG A 10 2.54 10.02 -19.53
C ARG A 10 1.26 10.82 -19.29
N SER A 11 0.17 10.15 -18.92
CA SER A 11 -1.11 10.84 -18.66
C SER A 11 -1.04 11.87 -17.53
N ALA A 12 -0.24 11.62 -16.49
CA ALA A 12 -0.03 12.57 -15.39
C ALA A 12 0.86 13.74 -15.83
N GLN A 13 1.97 13.46 -16.51
CA GLN A 13 2.90 14.47 -17.02
C GLN A 13 2.24 15.37 -18.07
N ASP A 14 1.43 14.83 -18.96
CA ASP A 14 0.65 15.61 -19.93
C ASP A 14 -0.29 16.58 -19.20
N SER A 15 -0.99 16.12 -18.16
CA SER A 15 -1.94 16.96 -17.42
C SER A 15 -1.30 18.03 -16.52
N TRP A 16 -0.08 17.79 -16.01
CA TRP A 16 0.57 18.70 -15.06
C TRP A 16 1.62 19.59 -15.72
N ARG A 17 2.38 19.06 -16.69
CA ARG A 17 3.55 19.70 -17.30
C ARG A 17 3.37 19.98 -18.80
N GLY A 18 2.24 19.58 -19.39
CA GLY A 18 1.97 19.76 -20.82
C GLY A 18 2.67 18.76 -21.74
N GLY A 19 3.32 17.73 -21.17
CA GLY A 19 3.99 16.69 -21.94
C GLY A 19 5.10 15.99 -21.14
N VAL A 20 5.59 14.89 -21.70
CA VAL A 20 6.87 14.30 -21.28
C VAL A 20 8.00 15.18 -21.83
N PRO A 21 8.96 15.65 -20.99
CA PRO A 21 10.10 16.43 -21.46
C PRO A 21 10.86 15.72 -22.58
N GLU A 22 11.39 16.50 -23.52
CA GLU A 22 12.20 15.96 -24.62
C GLU A 22 13.41 15.19 -24.08
N GLY A 23 13.67 14.01 -24.65
CA GLY A 23 14.74 13.12 -24.19
C GLY A 23 14.43 12.30 -22.94
N MET A 24 13.23 12.41 -22.36
CA MET A 24 12.80 11.59 -21.22
C MET A 24 11.76 10.53 -21.61
N ALA A 25 11.83 9.38 -20.93
CA ALA A 25 10.79 8.36 -21.00
C ALA A 25 9.85 8.50 -19.79
N PRO A 26 8.54 8.26 -19.95
CA PRO A 26 7.64 8.15 -18.80
C PRO A 26 7.98 6.88 -18.00
N GLU A 27 8.17 7.02 -16.68
CA GLU A 27 8.50 5.90 -15.77
C GLU A 27 7.28 5.37 -15.01
N GLY A 28 6.16 6.09 -15.07
CA GLY A 28 4.93 5.74 -14.38
C GLY A 28 3.90 5.09 -15.29
N GLU A 29 3.05 4.27 -14.69
CA GLU A 29 1.93 3.64 -15.38
C GLU A 29 0.57 4.26 -14.98
N SER A 30 -0.42 4.04 -15.84
CA SER A 30 -1.82 4.39 -15.58
C SER A 30 -2.67 3.14 -15.65
N THR A 31 -3.52 2.91 -14.65
CA THR A 31 -4.38 1.73 -14.59
C THR A 31 -5.74 2.05 -13.97
N SER A 32 -6.66 1.08 -14.04
CA SER A 32 -7.96 1.19 -13.39
C SER A 32 -8.00 0.31 -12.14
N VAL A 33 -8.46 0.87 -11.03
CA VAL A 33 -8.65 0.16 -9.76
C VAL A 33 -10.13 0.04 -9.40
N PRO A 34 -10.56 -0.98 -8.64
CA PRO A 34 -11.90 -1.03 -8.08
C PRO A 34 -12.18 0.16 -7.17
N VAL A 35 -13.45 0.58 -7.10
CA VAL A 35 -13.87 1.63 -6.17
C VAL A 35 -14.01 0.99 -4.79
N LYS A 36 -13.33 1.57 -3.79
CA LYS A 36 -13.23 1.01 -2.42
C LYS A 36 -14.29 1.55 -1.44
N GLY A 37 -15.24 2.38 -1.89
CA GLY A 37 -16.21 3.04 -1.02
C GLY A 37 -15.70 4.35 -0.42
N HIS A 38 -16.22 4.73 0.75
CA HIS A 38 -15.85 5.98 1.41
C HIS A 38 -14.44 5.90 2.01
N ALA A 39 -13.71 7.02 1.97
CA ALA A 39 -12.38 7.10 2.58
C ALA A 39 -12.39 6.78 4.08
N LYS A 40 -13.46 7.14 4.79
CA LYS A 40 -13.64 6.85 6.22
C LYS A 40 -13.55 5.36 6.53
N ASP A 41 -14.12 4.51 5.67
CA ASP A 41 -14.18 3.06 5.89
C ASP A 41 -12.78 2.46 5.73
N VAL A 42 -12.07 2.83 4.66
CA VAL A 42 -10.67 2.43 4.41
C VAL A 42 -9.76 2.88 5.56
N LEU A 43 -9.90 4.12 6.02
CA LEU A 43 -9.11 4.64 7.14
C LEU A 43 -9.40 3.90 8.45
N SER A 44 -10.66 3.53 8.69
CA SER A 44 -11.06 2.80 9.90
C SER A 44 -10.45 1.39 9.92
N GLU A 45 -10.43 0.70 8.79
CA GLU A 45 -9.79 -0.61 8.63
C GLU A 45 -8.28 -0.54 8.84
N LEU A 46 -7.60 0.41 8.17
CA LEU A 46 -6.16 0.63 8.34
C LEU A 46 -5.78 0.93 9.78
N ALA A 47 -6.53 1.84 10.44
CA ALA A 47 -6.30 2.18 11.83
C ALA A 47 -6.57 0.98 12.77
N GLY A 48 -7.55 0.14 12.46
CA GLY A 48 -7.82 -1.11 13.17
C GLY A 48 -6.64 -2.08 13.07
N GLY A 49 -6.09 -2.30 11.87
CA GLY A 49 -4.92 -3.15 11.66
C GLY A 49 -3.68 -2.68 12.42
N ILE A 50 -3.41 -1.36 12.39
CA ILE A 50 -2.30 -0.77 13.15
C ILE A 50 -2.47 -1.00 14.65
N ARG A 51 -3.66 -0.74 15.21
CA ARG A 51 -3.93 -0.98 16.64
C ARG A 51 -3.79 -2.46 17.03
N SER A 52 -4.22 -3.38 16.17
CA SER A 52 -4.02 -4.81 16.39
C SER A 52 -2.52 -5.14 16.46
N GLY A 53 -1.73 -4.66 15.49
CA GLY A 53 -0.27 -4.82 15.46
C GLY A 53 0.42 -4.26 16.72
N MET A 54 0.00 -3.09 17.19
CA MET A 54 0.53 -2.46 18.41
C MET A 54 0.38 -3.34 19.65
N SER A 55 -0.70 -4.13 19.74
CA SER A 55 -0.91 -5.04 20.87
C SER A 55 0.12 -6.19 20.89
N TYR A 56 0.47 -6.75 19.72
CA TYR A 56 1.48 -7.81 19.62
C TYR A 56 2.88 -7.35 20.00
N VAL A 57 3.23 -6.09 19.72
CA VAL A 57 4.56 -5.52 20.04
C VAL A 57 4.57 -4.72 21.36
N ASN A 58 3.46 -4.75 22.11
CA ASN A 58 3.28 -4.04 23.37
C ASN A 58 3.63 -2.54 23.29
N ALA A 59 3.13 -1.85 22.26
CA ALA A 59 3.33 -0.43 22.04
C ALA A 59 2.05 0.37 22.33
N SER A 60 2.16 1.46 23.09
CA SER A 60 1.04 2.37 23.37
C SER A 60 0.98 3.58 22.43
N SER A 61 2.02 3.78 21.61
CA SER A 61 2.13 4.85 20.62
C SER A 61 2.84 4.39 19.35
N LEU A 62 2.68 5.12 18.24
CA LEU A 62 3.40 4.82 16.99
C LEU A 62 4.91 4.98 17.13
N ALA A 63 5.37 5.92 17.98
CA ALA A 63 6.78 6.12 18.25
C ALA A 63 7.39 4.88 18.91
N GLU A 64 6.69 4.29 19.89
CA GLU A 64 7.15 3.07 20.57
C GLU A 64 7.28 1.86 19.64
N ILE A 65 6.50 1.79 18.55
CA ILE A 65 6.64 0.70 17.57
C ILE A 65 8.06 0.69 17.01
N LYS A 66 8.63 1.87 16.74
CA LYS A 66 9.99 1.98 16.18
C LYS A 66 11.05 1.37 17.09
N ASP A 67 10.86 1.48 18.40
CA ASP A 67 11.83 1.03 19.40
C ASP A 67 11.57 -0.41 19.89
N LYS A 68 10.29 -0.82 19.95
CA LYS A 68 9.87 -2.12 20.49
C LYS A 68 9.74 -3.23 19.44
N ALA A 69 9.39 -2.89 18.21
CA ALA A 69 9.15 -3.91 17.19
C ALA A 69 10.43 -4.66 16.82
N ARG A 70 10.32 -5.98 16.71
CA ARG A 70 11.37 -6.86 16.20
C ARG A 70 10.85 -7.54 14.95
N PHE A 71 11.69 -7.56 13.92
CA PHE A 71 11.39 -8.21 12.65
C PHE A 71 12.23 -9.47 12.53
N ILE A 72 11.69 -10.45 11.81
CA ILE A 72 12.38 -11.68 11.46
C ILE A 72 12.30 -11.87 9.95
N GLU A 73 13.39 -12.31 9.34
CA GLU A 73 13.40 -12.66 7.93
C GLU A 73 12.68 -13.98 7.70
N MET A 74 11.98 -14.09 6.58
CA MET A 74 11.25 -15.30 6.22
C MET A 74 11.51 -15.68 4.77
N SER A 75 11.43 -16.98 4.48
CA SER A 75 11.46 -17.49 3.11
C SER A 75 10.16 -17.19 2.36
N GLY A 76 10.17 -17.38 1.04
CA GLY A 76 8.95 -17.27 0.22
C GLY A 76 7.84 -18.25 0.63
N SER A 77 8.20 -19.40 1.20
CA SER A 77 7.23 -20.36 1.76
C SER A 77 6.54 -19.77 2.99
N GLY A 78 7.28 -19.14 3.90
CA GLY A 78 6.70 -18.47 5.07
C GLY A 78 5.78 -17.30 4.68
N LEU A 79 6.10 -16.56 3.61
CA LEU A 79 5.21 -15.53 3.07
C LEU A 79 3.89 -16.15 2.56
N SER A 80 3.97 -17.32 1.93
CA SER A 80 2.79 -18.04 1.44
C SER A 80 1.93 -18.54 2.59
N GLU A 81 2.55 -19.03 3.67
CA GLU A 81 1.89 -19.43 4.91
C GLU A 81 1.20 -18.25 5.62
N SER A 82 1.77 -17.04 5.56
CA SER A 82 1.18 -15.85 6.21
C SER A 82 -0.14 -15.39 5.58
N LYS A 83 -0.39 -15.74 4.31
CA LYS A 83 -1.67 -15.46 3.65
C LYS A 83 -2.69 -16.53 4.03
N ALA A 84 -3.97 -16.21 3.94
CA ALA A 84 -5.01 -17.23 4.06
C ALA A 84 -4.76 -18.33 3.01
N HIS A 85 -4.60 -19.57 3.48
CA HIS A 85 -4.30 -20.74 2.66
C HIS A 85 -5.01 -21.97 3.26
N GLY A 86 -5.10 -23.05 2.48
CA GLY A 86 -5.72 -24.31 2.94
C GLY A 86 -7.25 -24.30 3.02
N VAL A 87 -7.91 -23.19 2.65
CA VAL A 87 -9.37 -23.09 2.56
C VAL A 87 -9.79 -23.35 1.11
N ARG A 88 -10.59 -24.39 0.87
CA ARG A 88 -11.37 -24.50 -0.38
C ARG A 88 -12.59 -23.59 -0.22
N LEU A 89 -12.65 -22.55 -1.05
CA LEU A 89 -13.87 -21.78 -1.29
C LEU A 89 -14.81 -22.59 -2.18
#